data_AF-A0A3D4XRY3-F1
#
_entry.id   AF-A0A3D4XRY3-F1
#
_cell.length_a   1.000
_cell.length_b   1.000
_cell.length_c   1.000
_cell.angle_alpha   90.00
_cell.angle_beta   90.00
_cell.angle_gamma   90.00
#
_symmetry.space_group_name_H-M   'P 1'
#
loop_
_entity.id
_entity.type
_entity.pdbx_description
1 polymer ?
#
loop_
_entity_poly.entity_id
_entity_poly.type
_entity_poly.pdbx_seq_one_letter_code
_entity_poly.pdbx_strand_id
1 'polypeptide(L)'
;HEDVREILRDIESLDGHTSFLFNKINFQMDATVGFINVNQNKDIKRLTVMSLIFMPLNVLAGIGGMSEFSMMTDGIPWPIAYSSLCVSLAFVAWTTYLGVQFFERKKTKRIALENQKLLAR
;
A
#
# COMPACT_ATOMS: atom_id res chain seq x y z
N HIS A 1 -0.82 65.24 3.64
CA HIS A 1 -0.16 64.56 2.49
C HIS A 1 0.94 63.58 2.93
N GLU A 2 1.57 63.76 4.09
CA GLU A 2 2.49 62.77 4.69
C GLU A 2 1.76 61.53 5.20
N ASP A 3 0.65 61.69 5.93
CA ASP A 3 -0.12 60.57 6.51
C ASP A 3 -0.58 59.54 5.47
N VAL A 4 -0.98 60.01 4.28
CA VAL A 4 -1.39 59.12 3.17
C VAL A 4 -0.21 58.27 2.67
N ARG A 5 1.01 58.82 2.65
CA ARG A 5 2.21 58.08 2.25
C ARG A 5 2.65 57.07 3.30
N GLU A 6 2.47 57.39 4.58
CA GLU A 6 2.76 56.47 5.68
C GLU A 6 1.80 55.27 5.66
N ILE A 7 0.49 55.53 5.52
CA ILE A 7 -0.54 54.48 5.40
C ILE A 7 -0.30 53.60 4.16
N LEU A 8 0.08 54.18 3.02
CA LEU A 8 0.40 53.40 1.82
C LEU A 8 1.61 52.49 2.02
N ARG A 9 2.63 52.96 2.75
CA ARG A 9 3.82 52.16 3.06
C ARG A 9 3.51 51.03 4.04
N ASP A 10 2.62 51.26 4.99
CA ASP A 10 2.14 50.22 5.91
C ASP A 10 1.31 49.15 5.18
N ILE A 11 0.46 49.57 4.24
CA ILE A 11 -0.30 48.65 3.38
C ILE A 11 0.64 47.81 2.51
N GLU A 12 1.66 48.43 1.90
CA GLU A 12 2.66 47.73 1.08
C GLU A 12 3.48 46.72 1.92
N SER A 13 3.85 47.09 3.14
CA SER A 13 4.51 46.18 4.09
C SER A 13 3.59 45.02 4.49
N LEU A 14 2.30 45.28 4.72
CA LEU A 14 1.33 44.25 5.08
C LEU A 14 1.09 43.28 3.92
N ASP A 15 1.03 43.77 2.68
CA ASP A 15 0.86 42.96 1.46
C ASP A 15 2.07 42.04 1.19
N GLY A 16 3.29 42.52 1.46
CA GLY A 16 4.47 41.68 1.46
C GLY A 16 4.40 40.57 2.52
N HIS A 17 3.89 40.90 3.72
CA HIS A 17 3.77 39.96 4.83
C HIS A 17 2.69 38.90 4.59
N THR A 18 1.55 39.28 4.00
CA THR A 18 0.47 38.35 3.63
C THR A 18 0.93 37.41 2.51
N SER A 19 1.64 37.92 1.50
CA SER A 19 2.22 37.13 0.42
C SER A 19 3.22 36.09 0.94
N PHE A 20 4.08 36.47 1.89
CA PHE A 20 5.00 35.52 2.54
C PHE A 20 4.25 34.43 3.32
N LEU A 21 3.21 34.81 4.07
CA LEU A 21 2.42 33.86 4.86
C LEU A 21 1.66 32.88 3.95
N PHE A 22 1.11 33.36 2.84
CA PHE A 22 0.40 32.53 1.86
C PHE A 22 1.32 31.49 1.22
N ASN A 23 2.55 31.87 0.86
CA ASN A 23 3.57 30.94 0.37
C ASN A 23 3.91 29.86 1.41
N LYS A 24 3.99 30.23 2.69
CA LYS A 24 4.26 29.27 3.77
C LYS A 24 3.09 28.30 3.97
N ILE A 25 1.86 28.79 3.90
CA ILE A 25 0.65 27.95 3.96
C ILE A 25 0.63 26.95 2.80
N ASN A 26 0.89 27.41 1.57
CA ASN A 26 0.95 26.52 0.41
C ASN A 26 2.03 25.45 0.57
N PHE A 27 3.24 25.83 1.00
CA PHE A 27 4.31 24.86 1.26
C PHE A 27 3.90 23.82 2.31
N GLN A 28 3.28 24.25 3.41
CA GLN A 28 2.81 23.34 4.45
C GLN A 28 1.65 22.46 3.96
N MET A 29 0.76 22.99 3.12
CA MET A 29 -0.33 22.25 2.51
C MET A 29 0.22 21.16 1.60
N ASP A 30 1.17 21.48 0.73
CA ASP A 30 1.83 20.52 -0.16
C ASP A 30 2.55 19.44 0.63
N ALA A 31 3.26 19.82 1.70
CA ALA A 31 3.92 18.87 2.60
C ALA A 31 2.91 17.95 3.31
N THR A 32 1.77 18.50 3.74
CA THR A 32 0.70 17.76 4.43
C THR A 32 0.01 16.79 3.47
N VAL A 33 -0.34 17.22 2.26
CA VAL A 33 -0.92 16.36 1.22
C VAL A 33 0.07 15.25 0.84
N GLY A 34 1.36 15.58 0.70
CA GLY A 34 2.42 14.60 0.49
C GLY A 34 2.45 13.54 1.61
N PHE A 35 2.38 13.97 2.88
CA PHE A 35 2.33 13.07 4.03
C PHE A 35 1.08 12.17 4.02
N ILE A 36 -0.10 12.75 3.74
CA ILE A 36 -1.36 12.02 3.62
C ILE A 36 -1.25 10.95 2.53
N ASN A 37 -0.74 11.32 1.36
CA ASN A 37 -0.59 10.38 0.24
C ASN A 37 0.35 9.22 0.60
N VAL A 38 1.52 9.51 1.21
CA VAL A 38 2.44 8.46 1.67
C VAL A 38 1.79 7.54 2.70
N ASN A 39 1.02 8.08 3.65
CA ASN A 39 0.33 7.27 4.64
C ASN A 39 -0.78 6.42 4.01
N GLN A 40 -1.60 7.01 3.15
CA GLN A 40 -2.66 6.31 2.43
C GLN A 40 -2.11 5.19 1.56
N ASN A 41 -1.00 5.43 0.85
CA ASN A 41 -0.36 4.41 0.02
C ASN A 41 0.14 3.21 0.84
N LYS A 42 0.59 3.44 2.09
CA LYS A 42 0.94 2.33 3.02
C LYS A 42 -0.29 1.52 3.40
N ASP A 43 -1.42 2.17 3.66
CA ASP A 43 -2.66 1.49 4.03
C ASP A 43 -3.24 0.70 2.85
N ILE A 44 -3.26 1.30 1.64
CA ILE A 44 -3.64 0.59 0.41
C ILE A 44 -2.74 -0.62 0.18
N LYS A 45 -1.43 -0.48 0.36
CA LYS A 45 -0.50 -1.60 0.22
C LYS A 45 -0.85 -2.77 1.15
N ARG A 46 -1.20 -2.50 2.41
CA ARG A 46 -1.62 -3.54 3.37
C ARG A 46 -2.88 -4.25 2.88
N LEU A 47 -3.86 -3.50 2.39
CA LEU A 47 -5.09 -4.06 1.82
C LEU A 47 -4.81 -4.91 0.58
N THR A 48 -3.95 -4.45 -0.33
CA THR A 48 -3.56 -5.23 -1.51
C THR A 48 -2.91 -6.56 -1.13
N VAL A 49 -2.02 -6.57 -0.13
CA VAL A 49 -1.39 -7.82 0.35
C VAL A 49 -2.43 -8.80 0.88
N MET A 50 -3.43 -8.32 1.64
CA MET A 50 -4.54 -9.16 2.08
C MET A 50 -5.32 -9.72 0.88
N SER A 51 -5.76 -8.88 -0.05
CA SER A 51 -6.52 -9.30 -1.24
C SER A 51 -5.77 -10.32 -2.10
N LEU A 52 -4.45 -10.18 -2.23
CA LEU A 52 -3.61 -11.10 -2.99
C LEU A 52 -3.58 -12.50 -2.36
N ILE A 53 -3.66 -12.61 -1.04
CA ILE A 53 -3.75 -13.89 -0.33
C ILE A 53 -5.16 -14.47 -0.44
N PHE A 54 -6.20 -13.64 -0.32
CA PHE A 54 -7.59 -14.08 -0.41
C PHE A 54 -8.01 -14.55 -1.80
N MET A 55 -7.45 -14.00 -2.87
CA MET A 55 -7.82 -14.38 -4.25
C MET A 55 -7.61 -15.89 -4.56
N PRO A 56 -6.41 -16.49 -4.39
CA PRO A 56 -6.22 -17.92 -4.62
C PRO A 56 -6.99 -18.79 -3.62
N LEU A 57 -7.12 -18.34 -2.37
CA LEU A 57 -7.95 -18.99 -1.35
C LEU A 57 -9.41 -19.10 -1.81
N ASN A 58 -9.98 -18.02 -2.35
CA ASN A 58 -11.36 -17.99 -2.85
C ASN A 58 -11.57 -18.92 -4.04
N VAL A 59 -10.62 -18.95 -4.99
CA VAL A 59 -10.71 -19.85 -6.14
C VAL A 59 -10.70 -21.31 -5.70
N LEU A 60 -9.81 -21.70 -4.80
CA LEU A 60 -9.73 -23.06 -4.28
C LEU A 60 -10.95 -23.45 -3.43
N ALA A 61 -11.44 -22.53 -2.60
CA ALA A 61 -12.68 -22.74 -1.84
C ALA A 61 -13.88 -22.87 -2.77
N GLY A 62 -13.92 -22.09 -3.87
CA GLY A 62 -14.93 -22.20 -4.91
C GLY A 62 -14.93 -23.57 -5.57
N ILE A 63 -13.78 -24.03 -6.07
CA ILE A 63 -13.64 -25.37 -6.68
C ILE A 63 -14.02 -26.48 -5.68
N GLY A 64 -13.59 -26.34 -4.43
CA GLY A 64 -13.90 -27.29 -3.37
C GLY A 64 -15.37 -27.33 -2.94
N GLY A 65 -16.13 -26.27 -3.23
CA GLY A 65 -17.58 -26.21 -3.03
C GLY A 65 -18.40 -26.67 -4.25
N MET A 66 -17.75 -26.93 -5.39
CA MET A 66 -18.40 -27.42 -6.61
C MET A 66 -18.42 -28.96 -6.67
N SER A 67 -19.31 -29.51 -7.51
CA SER A 67 -19.60 -30.95 -7.59
C SER A 67 -18.40 -31.79 -8.02
N GLU A 68 -17.42 -31.19 -8.69
CA GLU A 68 -16.15 -31.80 -9.12
C GLU A 68 -15.33 -32.31 -7.93
N PHE A 69 -15.40 -31.64 -6.78
CA PHE A 69 -14.72 -32.09 -5.56
C PHE A 69 -15.42 -33.33 -4.97
N SER A 70 -16.76 -33.36 -4.98
CA SER A 70 -17.53 -34.55 -4.57
C SER A 70 -17.25 -35.73 -5.51
N MET A 71 -17.17 -35.50 -6.82
CA MET A 71 -16.90 -36.54 -7.82
C MET A 71 -15.45 -37.08 -7.75
N MET A 72 -14.47 -36.25 -7.38
CA MET A 72 -13.08 -36.68 -7.17
C MET A 72 -12.88 -37.43 -5.85
N THR A 73 -13.72 -37.15 -4.83
CA THR A 73 -13.62 -37.74 -3.49
C THR A 73 -14.65 -38.83 -3.22
N ASP A 74 -15.37 -39.31 -4.24
CA ASP A 74 -16.41 -40.35 -4.12
C ASP A 74 -15.95 -41.66 -3.43
N GLY A 75 -14.64 -41.92 -3.37
CA GLY A 75 -14.04 -43.05 -2.65
C GLY A 75 -13.51 -42.76 -1.24
N ILE A 76 -13.63 -41.53 -0.75
CA ILE A 76 -13.04 -41.05 0.51
C ILE A 76 -14.18 -40.58 1.43
N PRO A 77 -14.18 -40.93 2.73
CA PRO A 77 -15.19 -40.41 3.65
C PRO A 77 -15.16 -38.87 3.67
N TRP A 78 -16.34 -38.28 3.43
CA TRP A 78 -16.63 -36.84 3.44
C TRP A 78 -15.86 -35.99 4.48
N PRO A 79 -15.76 -36.39 5.77
CA PRO A 79 -15.01 -35.62 6.76
C PRO A 79 -13.50 -35.53 6.48
N ILE A 80 -12.91 -36.57 5.88
CA ILE A 80 -11.48 -36.58 5.52
C ILE A 80 -11.24 -35.72 4.29
N ALA A 81 -12.12 -35.81 3.29
CA ALA A 81 -12.08 -34.98 2.09
C ALA A 81 -12.08 -33.48 2.44
N TYR A 82 -13.03 -33.05 3.28
CA TYR A 82 -13.14 -31.65 3.71
C TYR A 82 -11.94 -31.21 4.59
N SER A 83 -11.46 -32.10 5.47
CA SER A 83 -10.27 -31.81 6.28
C SER A 83 -9.01 -31.60 5.42
N SER A 84 -8.83 -32.43 4.38
CA SER A 84 -7.71 -32.30 3.44
C SER A 84 -7.78 -31.01 2.60
N LEU A 85 -8.99 -30.56 2.25
CA LEU A 85 -9.24 -29.30 1.58
C LEU A 85 -8.85 -28.12 2.47
N CYS A 86 -9.26 -28.13 3.74
CA CYS A 86 -8.87 -27.10 4.72
C CYS A 86 -7.36 -27.01 4.88
N VAL A 87 -6.65 -28.15 4.94
CA VAL A 87 -5.19 -28.20 5.01
C VAL A 87 -4.57 -27.63 3.72
N SER A 88 -5.13 -27.96 2.56
CA SER A 88 -4.66 -27.44 1.27
C SER A 88 -4.84 -25.92 1.16
N LEU A 89 -5.97 -25.39 1.65
CA LEU A 89 -6.21 -23.95 1.74
C LEU A 89 -5.19 -23.27 2.67
N ALA A 90 -4.93 -23.84 3.84
CA ALA A 90 -3.92 -23.32 4.77
C ALA A 90 -2.51 -23.34 4.14
N PHE A 91 -2.16 -24.40 3.42
CA PHE A 91 -0.89 -24.48 2.70
C PHE A 91 -0.79 -23.43 1.58
N VAL A 92 -1.87 -23.19 0.84
CA VAL A 92 -1.89 -22.19 -0.23
C VAL A 92 -1.83 -20.76 0.34
N ALA A 93 -2.52 -20.50 1.45
CA ALA A 93 -2.39 -19.25 2.18
C ALA A 93 -0.94 -19.01 2.62
N TRP A 94 -0.30 -20.04 3.18
CA TRP A 94 1.07 -19.98 3.65
C TRP A 94 2.08 -19.75 2.52
N THR A 95 1.96 -20.49 1.42
CA THR A 95 2.84 -20.34 0.25
C THR A 95 2.67 -18.98 -0.41
N THR A 96 1.44 -18.48 -0.52
CA THR A 96 1.17 -17.13 -1.06
C THR A 96 1.77 -16.04 -0.17
N TYR A 97 1.60 -16.15 1.16
CA TYR A 97 2.19 -15.23 2.12
C TYR A 97 3.73 -15.20 2.05
N LEU A 98 4.37 -16.38 2.00
CA LEU A 98 5.82 -16.48 1.84
C LEU A 98 6.30 -15.94 0.50
N GLY A 99 5.55 -16.19 -0.58
CA GLY A 99 5.82 -15.65 -1.91
C GLY A 99 5.88 -14.12 -1.88
N VAL A 100 4.86 -13.48 -1.31
CA VAL A 100 4.82 -12.01 -1.16
C VAL A 100 6.03 -11.51 -0.37
N GLN A 101 6.32 -12.10 0.80
CA GLN A 101 7.48 -11.71 1.60
C GLN A 101 8.82 -11.91 0.85
N PHE A 102 8.97 -12.99 0.10
CA PHE A 102 10.19 -13.27 -0.66
C PHE A 102 10.40 -12.26 -1.79
N PHE A 103 9.34 -11.94 -2.53
CA PHE A 103 9.38 -10.93 -3.58
C PHE A 103 9.70 -9.54 -3.02
N GLU A 104 9.10 -9.16 -1.88
CA GLU A 104 9.41 -7.89 -1.22
C GLU A 104 10.88 -7.84 -0.75
N ARG A 105 11.37 -8.90 -0.09
CA ARG A 105 12.76 -8.99 0.37
C ARG A 105 13.76 -8.93 -0.79
N LYS A 106 13.47 -9.60 -1.92
CA LYS A 106 14.32 -9.57 -3.12
C LYS A 106 14.36 -8.19 -3.77
N LYS A 107 13.21 -7.51 -3.87
CA LYS A 107 13.12 -6.18 -4.48
C LYS A 107 13.97 -5.16 -3.70
N THR A 108 13.88 -5.15 -2.37
CA THR A 108 14.66 -4.24 -1.52
C THR A 108 16.16 -4.48 -1.62
N LYS A 109 16.61 -5.74 -1.59
CA LYS A 109 18.04 -6.10 -1.74
C LYS A 109 18.60 -5.68 -3.10
N ARG A 110 17.83 -5.86 -4.17
CA ARG A 110 18.24 -5.45 -5.53
C ARG A 110 18.45 -3.94 -5.63
N ILE A 111 17.50 -3.15 -5.13
CA ILE A 111 17.57 -1.68 -5.14
C ILE A 111 18.77 -1.19 -4.32
N ALA A 112 19.02 -1.79 -3.15
CA ALA A 112 20.18 -1.45 -2.33
C ALA A 112 21.51 -1.70 -3.06
N LEU A 113 21.61 -2.84 -3.76
CA LEU A 113 22.80 -3.18 -4.55
C LEU A 113 22.99 -2.22 -5.75
N GLU A 114 21.91 -1.87 -6.46
CA GLU A 114 21.94 -0.92 -7.57
C GLU A 114 22.42 0.47 -7.09
N ASN A 115 21.89 0.96 -5.96
CA ASN A 115 22.33 2.23 -5.37
C ASN A 115 23.81 2.19 -4.95
N GLN A 116 24.27 1.08 -4.37
CA GLN A 116 25.67 0.92 -3.99
C GLN A 116 26.62 0.92 -5.20
N LYS A 117 26.19 0.34 -6.33
CA LYS A 117 26.96 0.37 -7.58
C LYS A 117 27.02 1.76 -8.22
N LEU A 118 25.97 2.56 -8.08
CA LEU A 118 25.94 3.94 -8.58
C LEU A 118 26.87 4.86 -7.78
N LEU A 119 26.92 4.70 -6.46
CA LEU A 119 27.82 5.47 -5.59
C LEU A 119 29.31 5.10 -5.75
N ALA A 120 29.60 3.95 -6.35
CA ALA A 120 30.95 3.46 -6.61
C ALA A 120 31.48 3.85 -8.01
N ARG A 121 30.71 4.62 -8.79
CA ARG A 121 31.12 5.22 -10.08
C ARG A 121 31.32 6.71 -9.91
#